data_AF-A0A2D2Q0E8-F1
#
_entry.id   AF-A0A2D2Q0E8-F1
#
_cell.length_a   1.000
_cell.length_b   1.000
_cell.length_c   1.000
_cell.angle_alpha   90.00
_cell.angle_beta   90.00
_cell.angle_gamma   90.00
#
_symmetry.space_group_name_H-M   'P 1'
#
loop_
_entity.id
_entity.type
_entity.pdbx_description
1 polymer ?
#
loop_
_entity_poly.entity_id
_entity_poly.type
_entity_poly.pdbx_seq_one_letter_code
_entity_poly.pdbx_strand_id
1 'polypeptide(L)'
;MEIQRLTLTNFKTHRDRTVNFCRGVNVICGENGAGKTSLLEAIAWVLFDATSGYGSGFNKAIIRKGATHAEATVQFISAADGRSYLV
;
A
#
# COMPACT_ATOMS: atom_id res chain seq x y z
N MET A 1 -16.48 -1.11 0.28
CA MET A 1 -15.29 -0.26 0.39
C MET A 1 -14.71 -0.10 -1.00
N GLU A 2 -14.42 1.12 -1.44
CA GLU A 2 -13.83 1.40 -2.76
C GLU A 2 -12.49 2.10 -2.56
N ILE A 3 -11.37 1.43 -2.86
CA ILE A 3 -10.03 2.04 -2.78
C ILE A 3 -9.85 2.97 -3.97
N GLN A 4 -9.44 4.21 -3.73
CA GLN A 4 -9.27 5.24 -4.75
C GLN A 4 -7.80 5.55 -5.02
N ARG A 5 -6.96 5.60 -3.98
CA ARG A 5 -5.55 5.95 -4.11
C ARG A 5 -4.70 5.22 -3.09
N LEU A 6 -3.52 4.78 -3.53
CA LEU A 6 -2.42 4.36 -2.69
C LEU A 6 -1.23 5.28 -2.95
N THR A 7 -0.64 5.86 -1.91
CA THR A 7 0.61 6.63 -1.99
C THR A 7 1.66 5.95 -1.13
N LEU A 8 2.87 5.78 -1.66
CA LEU A 8 3.98 5.10 -1.02
C LEU A 8 5.23 5.97 -1.06
N THR A 9 5.88 6.12 0.09
CA THR A 9 7.20 6.75 0.23
C THR A 9 8.15 5.76 0.86
N ASN A 10 9.24 5.44 0.18
CA ASN A 10 10.28 4.51 0.63
C ASN A 10 9.73 3.14 1.11
N PHE A 11 8.65 2.66 0.52
CA PHE A 11 8.05 1.38 0.85
C PHE A 11 8.58 0.27 -0.05
N LYS A 12 9.41 -0.63 0.49
CA LYS A 12 10.06 -1.74 -0.21
C LYS A 12 10.78 -1.26 -1.48
N THR A 13 10.36 -1.73 -2.66
CA THR A 13 10.96 -1.35 -3.95
C THR A 13 10.41 -0.02 -4.51
N HIS A 14 9.43 0.60 -3.86
CA HIS A 14 8.88 1.90 -4.25
C HIS A 14 9.58 3.02 -3.47
N ARG A 15 10.15 4.01 -4.19
CA ARG A 15 10.75 5.21 -3.56
C ARG A 15 9.70 6.29 -3.35
N ASP A 16 8.96 6.59 -4.40
CA ASP A 16 7.85 7.53 -4.42
C ASP A 16 6.88 7.01 -5.49
N ARG A 17 5.70 6.58 -5.07
CA ARG A 17 4.72 5.98 -5.98
C ARG A 17 3.31 6.34 -5.54
N THR A 18 2.55 6.90 -6.47
CA THR A 18 1.09 7.03 -6.35
C THR A 18 0.41 6.13 -7.37
N VAL A 19 -0.59 5.38 -6.91
CA VAL A 19 -1.47 4.55 -7.75
C VAL A 19 -2.89 5.06 -7.56
N ASN A 20 -3.53 5.49 -8.64
CA ASN A 20 -4.96 5.82 -8.64
C ASN A 20 -5.72 4.60 -9.18
N PHE A 21 -6.71 4.14 -8.43
CA PHE A 21 -7.56 3.02 -8.80
C PHE A 21 -8.83 3.53 -9.48
N CYS A 22 -9.34 2.73 -10.41
CA CYS A 22 -10.59 3.01 -11.11
C CYS A 22 -11.72 2.13 -10.56
N ARG A 23 -12.97 2.53 -10.79
CA ARG A 23 -14.13 1.68 -10.51
C ARG A 23 -14.09 0.43 -11.41
N GLY A 24 -14.57 -0.69 -10.89
CA GLY A 24 -14.54 -1.97 -11.59
C GLY A 24 -13.24 -2.73 -11.38
N VAL A 25 -12.78 -3.44 -12.42
CA VAL A 25 -11.62 -4.34 -12.32
C VAL A 25 -10.33 -3.57 -12.67
N ASN A 26 -9.38 -3.58 -11.74
CA ASN A 26 -8.04 -3.05 -11.96
C ASN A 26 -7.06 -4.22 -12.13
N VAL A 27 -6.19 -4.16 -13.14
CA VAL A 27 -5.15 -5.17 -13.37
C VAL A 27 -3.79 -4.56 -13.05
N ILE A 28 -3.05 -5.18 -12.14
CA ILE A 28 -1.69 -4.77 -11.76
C ILE A 28 -0.69 -5.67 -12.50
N CYS A 29 -0.04 -5.13 -13.53
CA CYS A 29 0.92 -5.85 -14.37
C CYS A 29 2.35 -5.31 -14.24
N GLY A 30 3.32 -6.13 -14.61
CA GLY A 30 4.75 -5.82 -14.56
C GLY A 30 5.60 -7.05 -14.32
N GLU A 31 6.92 -6.89 -14.38
CA GLU A 31 7.88 -7.99 -14.20
C GLU A 31 7.91 -8.52 -12.76
N ASN A 32 8.44 -9.73 -12.57
CA ASN A 32 8.70 -10.26 -11.24
C ASN A 32 9.71 -9.35 -10.51
N GLY A 33 9.43 -9.04 -9.23
CA GLY A 33 10.23 -8.07 -8.47
C GLY A 33 9.87 -6.60 -8.68
N ALA A 34 8.98 -6.25 -9.62
CA ALA A 34 8.56 -4.86 -9.86
C ALA A 34 7.75 -4.22 -8.70
N GLY A 35 7.51 -4.94 -7.60
CA GLY A 35 6.80 -4.42 -6.42
C GLY A 35 5.27 -4.49 -6.50
N LYS A 36 4.70 -5.32 -7.39
CA LYS A 36 3.24 -5.51 -7.54
C LYS A 36 2.59 -6.01 -6.23
N THR A 37 3.14 -7.08 -5.65
CA THR A 37 2.69 -7.62 -4.36
C THR A 37 2.82 -6.59 -3.24
N SER A 38 3.85 -5.74 -3.29
CA SER A 38 4.09 -4.68 -2.31
C SER A 38 2.99 -3.63 -2.27
N LEU A 39 2.27 -3.40 -3.37
CA LEU A 39 1.11 -2.51 -3.37
C LEU A 39 -0.02 -3.08 -2.51
N LEU A 40 -0.28 -4.38 -2.63
CA LEU A 40 -1.32 -5.07 -1.86
C LEU A 40 -0.91 -5.20 -0.38
N GLU A 41 0.35 -5.49 -0.10
CA GLU A 41 0.88 -5.52 1.27
C GLU A 41 0.76 -4.15 1.95
N ALA A 42 1.04 -3.05 1.23
CA ALA A 42 0.89 -1.71 1.78
C ALA A 42 -0.58 -1.40 2.12
N ILE A 43 -1.52 -1.74 1.24
CA ILE A 43 -2.96 -1.58 1.50
C ILE A 43 -3.37 -2.39 2.74
N ALA A 44 -2.96 -3.65 2.82
CA ALA A 44 -3.30 -4.52 3.93
C ALA A 44 -2.72 -4.01 5.25
N TRP A 45 -1.49 -3.50 5.22
CA TRP A 45 -0.83 -2.92 6.39
C TRP A 45 -1.55 -1.65 6.86
N VAL A 46 -1.78 -0.67 5.98
CA VAL A 46 -2.41 0.62 6.35
C VAL A 46 -3.80 0.40 6.94
N LEU A 47 -4.58 -0.52 6.38
CA LEU A 47 -5.98 -0.68 6.77
C LEU A 47 -6.19 -1.62 7.97
N PHE A 48 -5.30 -2.59 8.17
CA PHE A 48 -5.54 -3.69 9.10
C PHE A 48 -4.35 -4.02 10.01
N ASP A 49 -3.27 -3.25 9.94
CA ASP A 49 -1.98 -3.58 10.56
C ASP A 49 -1.54 -5.01 10.22
N ALA A 50 -1.84 -5.45 8.99
CA ALA A 50 -1.58 -6.80 8.54
C ALA A 50 -0.07 -6.99 8.29
N THR A 51 0.63 -7.38 9.34
CA THR A 51 2.07 -7.71 9.33
C THR A 51 2.36 -9.17 8.97
N SER A 52 1.35 -9.88 8.45
CA SER A 52 1.32 -11.32 8.24
C SER A 52 2.58 -11.84 7.54
N GLY A 53 3.36 -12.67 8.23
CA GLY A 53 4.58 -13.32 7.70
C GLY A 53 5.91 -12.68 8.11
N TYR A 54 5.92 -11.47 8.70
CA TYR A 54 7.17 -10.78 9.07
C TYR A 54 7.45 -10.73 10.58
N GLY A 55 6.47 -11.05 11.42
CA GLY A 55 6.60 -11.01 12.89
C GLY A 55 7.12 -9.65 13.38
N SER A 56 7.97 -9.65 14.42
CA SER A 56 8.60 -8.43 14.96
C SER A 56 9.54 -7.69 14.00
N GLY A 57 9.84 -8.28 12.82
CA GLY A 57 10.73 -7.71 11.80
C GLY A 57 10.03 -6.84 10.75
N PHE A 58 8.71 -6.70 10.80
CA PHE A 58 7.93 -6.02 9.76
C PHE A 58 8.41 -4.60 9.43
N ASN A 59 8.69 -3.78 10.45
CA ASN A 59 9.17 -2.40 10.25
C ASN A 59 10.50 -2.35 9.46
N LYS A 60 11.41 -3.30 9.69
CA LYS A 60 12.65 -3.38 8.90
C LYS A 60 12.42 -3.91 7.49
N ALA A 61 11.39 -4.72 7.29
CA ALA A 61 11.08 -5.32 5.99
C ALA A 61 10.32 -4.38 5.04
N ILE A 62 9.63 -3.36 5.56
CA ILE A 62 8.92 -2.36 4.73
C ILE A 62 9.78 -1.17 4.32
N ILE A 63 10.80 -0.80 5.10
CA ILE A 63 11.66 0.34 4.77
C ILE A 63 12.56 -0.02 3.60
N ARG A 64 12.48 0.80 2.53
CA ARG A 64 13.36 0.69 1.37
C ARG A 64 14.83 0.73 1.80
N LYS A 65 15.66 -0.13 1.21
CA LYS A 65 17.11 -0.12 1.44
C LYS A 65 17.70 1.27 1.20
N GLY A 66 18.37 1.81 2.23
CA GLY A 66 18.98 3.15 2.19
C GLY A 66 18.07 4.28 2.68
N ALA A 67 16.82 4.00 3.03
CA ALA A 67 15.92 4.95 3.69
C ALA A 67 15.90 4.73 5.21
N THR A 68 15.50 5.76 5.96
CA THR A 68 15.36 5.71 7.43
C THR A 68 13.91 5.58 7.90
N HIS A 69 12.95 5.91 7.03
CA HIS A 69 11.52 5.74 7.28
C HIS A 69 10.81 5.28 6.01
N ALA A 70 9.58 4.79 6.17
CA ALA A 70 8.65 4.51 5.09
C ALA A 70 7.25 5.03 5.48
N GLU A 71 6.46 5.40 4.49
CA GLU A 71 5.07 5.81 4.64
C GLU A 71 4.22 5.14 3.57
N ALA A 72 2.99 4.81 3.93
CA ALA A 72 1.96 4.38 3.01
C ALA A 72 0.65 5.02 3.44
N THR A 73 -0.12 5.56 2.49
CA THR A 73 -1.45 6.10 2.74
C THR A 73 -2.46 5.55 1.75
N VAL A 74 -3.66 5.28 2.22
CA VAL A 74 -4.77 4.76 1.43
C VAL A 74 -5.94 5.72 1.51
N GLN A 75 -6.39 6.20 0.35
CA GLN A 75 -7.65 6.89 0.21
C GLN A 75 -8.73 5.91 -0.24
N PHE A 76 -9.87 5.88 0.43
CA PHE A 76 -10.99 5.02 0.08
C PHE A 76 -12.35 5.63 0.40
N ILE A 77 -13.40 5.15 -0.26
CA ILE A 77 -14.79 5.42 0.10
C ILE A 77 -15.29 4.27 1.00
N SER A 78 -15.75 4.62 2.20
CA SER A 78 -16.35 3.67 3.14
C SER A 78 -17.73 3.23 2.65
N ALA A 79 -18.01 1.93 2.73
CA ALA A 79 -19.34 1.40 2.43
C ALA A 79 -20.35 1.64 3.57
N ALA A 80 -19.89 2.02 4.77
CA ALA A 80 -20.77 2.23 5.91
C ALA A 80 -21.49 3.58 5.85
N ASP A 81 -20.84 4.61 5.31
CA ASP A 81 -21.36 5.99 5.32
C ASP A 81 -21.17 6.74 3.99
N GLY A 82 -20.55 6.11 2.98
CA GLY A 82 -20.31 6.71 1.68
C GLY A 82 -19.28 7.84 1.66
N ARG A 83 -18.54 8.09 2.77
CA ARG A 83 -17.57 9.18 2.86
C ARG A 83 -16.17 8.74 2.41
N SER A 84 -15.38 9.72 1.97
CA SER A 84 -13.96 9.54 1.66
C SER A 84 -13.12 9.64 2.92
N TYR A 85 -12.23 8.68 3.11
CA TYR A 85 -11.28 8.61 4.20
C TYR A 85 -9.86 8.54 3.63
N LEU A 86 -8.91 9.13 4.34
CA LEU A 86 -7.48 8.99 4.12
C LEU A 86 -6.87 8.48 5.42
N VAL A 87 -6.15 7.36 5.33
CA VAL A 87 -5.46 6.70 6.44
C VAL A 87 -4.01 6.46 6.04
#